data_AF-A0A3B9PBE8-F1
#
_entry.id   AF-A0A3B9PBE8-F1
#
_cell.length_a   1.000
_cell.length_b   1.000
_cell.length_c   1.000
_cell.angle_alpha   90.00
_cell.angle_beta   90.00
_cell.angle_gamma   90.00
#
_symmetry.space_group_name_H-M   'P 1'
#
loop_
_entity.id
_entity.type
_entity.pdbx_description
1 polymer ?
#
loop_
_entity_poly.entity_id
_entity_poly.type
_entity_poly.pdbx_seq_one_letter_code
_entity_poly.pdbx_strand_id
1 'polypeptide(L)'
;MRTIENIEPWIWILIVFLMIFLGISIVILSLFLGTLGTAGVIKGTAMADDAAEDGKPLSFGEIFKAIKPYYWKVLLLNLGLRILGFVAFLILAIPIVLFAVCTCFLGLFLLIPIGWFIEVMIIFTTIAIIEEDKDIFEGISRAWQVITRKIGYVLVMFLILGIGQLIVSLIIALPLIIVPIPLLINLFATGFQSASIGLFLSIIMLLALLPFLLFLGGIVKAYVLASWTLTYRALVGEDALKPIVLNPEAEDQTLDDLQEV
;
A
#
# COMPACT_ATOMS: atom_id res chain seq x y z
N MET A 1 41.68 12.45 16.73
CA MET A 1 40.83 11.45 17.41
C MET A 1 40.84 11.59 18.94
N ARG A 2 40.94 12.81 19.52
CA ARG A 2 40.89 13.04 20.99
C ARG A 2 39.65 13.79 21.47
N THR A 3 38.74 14.13 20.57
CA THR A 3 37.55 14.97 20.85
C THR A 3 36.28 14.18 21.16
N ILE A 4 36.23 12.87 20.85
CA ILE A 4 35.05 12.02 21.07
C ILE A 4 35.09 11.35 22.47
N GLU A 5 36.28 11.15 23.02
CA GLU A 5 36.52 10.41 24.27
C GLU A 5 36.24 11.24 25.54
N ASN A 6 36.30 12.57 25.44
CA ASN A 6 35.98 13.51 26.54
C ASN A 6 34.53 14.01 26.52
N ILE A 7 33.66 13.44 25.69
CA ILE A 7 32.24 13.80 25.67
C ILE A 7 31.60 13.17 26.90
N GLU A 8 31.11 14.01 27.81
CA GLU A 8 30.47 13.54 29.04
C GLU A 8 29.31 12.57 28.73
N PRO A 9 29.16 11.45 29.47
CA PRO A 9 28.18 10.41 29.16
C PRO A 9 26.74 10.90 29.00
N TRP A 10 26.36 12.00 29.66
CA TRP A 10 25.02 12.58 29.53
C TRP A 10 24.75 13.17 28.13
N ILE A 11 25.77 13.63 27.41
CA ILE A 11 25.61 14.12 26.01
C ILE A 11 25.18 12.98 25.11
N TRP A 12 25.77 11.79 25.27
CA TRP A 12 25.38 10.60 24.50
C TRP A 12 23.96 10.15 24.81
N ILE A 13 23.56 10.19 26.08
CA ILE A 13 22.17 9.89 26.49
C ILE A 13 21.20 10.89 25.84
N LEU A 14 21.54 12.19 25.84
CA LEU A 14 20.72 13.23 25.21
C LEU A 14 20.62 13.04 23.68
N ILE A 15 21.73 12.70 23.00
CA ILE A 15 21.73 12.40 21.56
C ILE A 15 20.84 11.19 21.25
N VAL A 16 20.95 10.11 22.04
CA VAL A 16 20.11 8.92 21.85
C VAL A 16 18.64 9.27 22.07
N PHE A 17 18.31 10.01 23.12
CA PHE A 17 16.94 10.45 23.39
C PHE A 17 16.40 11.35 22.28
N LEU A 18 17.21 12.29 21.77
CA LEU A 18 16.87 13.16 20.65
C LEU A 18 16.63 12.34 19.37
N MET A 19 17.47 11.35 19.07
CA MET A 19 17.29 10.48 17.92
C MET A 19 16.02 9.63 18.02
N ILE A 20 15.73 9.09 19.21
CA ILE A 20 14.49 8.34 19.47
C ILE A 20 13.28 9.26 19.28
N PHE A 21 13.31 10.46 19.87
CA PHE A 21 12.23 11.44 19.73
C PHE A 21 12.01 11.87 18.28
N LEU A 22 13.09 12.14 17.54
CA LEU A 22 13.03 12.47 16.11
C LEU A 22 12.47 11.29 15.30
N GLY A 23 12.93 10.06 15.58
CA GLY A 23 12.43 8.85 14.93
C GLY A 23 10.94 8.65 15.15
N ILE A 24 10.47 8.78 16.39
CA ILE A 24 9.04 8.71 16.74
C ILE A 24 8.25 9.81 16.01
N SER A 25 8.78 11.03 15.98
CA SER A 25 8.14 12.16 15.29
C SER A 25 7.98 11.91 13.79
N ILE A 26 9.01 11.36 13.14
CA ILE A 26 8.97 10.96 11.72
C ILE A 26 7.97 9.83 11.51
N VAL A 27 7.92 8.83 12.40
CA VAL A 27 6.93 7.73 12.31
C VAL A 27 5.51 8.28 12.40
N ILE A 28 5.22 9.14 13.37
CA ILE A 28 3.92 9.78 13.52
C ILE A 28 3.60 10.60 12.26
N LEU A 29 4.51 11.47 11.82
CA LEU A 29 4.30 12.29 10.63
C LEU A 29 4.02 11.43 9.40
N SER A 30 4.78 10.35 9.20
CA SER A 30 4.57 9.40 8.09
C SER A 30 3.20 8.72 8.15
N LEU A 31 2.66 8.49 9.34
CA LEU A 31 1.33 7.90 9.52
C LEU A 31 0.24 8.88 9.08
N PHE A 32 0.32 10.13 9.52
CA PHE A 32 -0.65 11.16 9.14
C PHE A 32 -0.59 11.44 7.63
N LEU A 33 0.60 11.70 7.10
CA LEU A 33 0.79 11.98 5.67
C LEU A 33 0.42 10.77 4.80
N GLY A 34 0.78 9.55 5.23
CA GLY A 34 0.43 8.32 4.52
C GLY A 34 -1.08 8.11 4.45
N THR A 35 -1.77 8.28 5.57
CA THR A 35 -3.24 8.14 5.64
C THR A 35 -3.93 9.18 4.76
N LEU A 36 -3.46 10.45 4.81
CA LEU A 36 -3.97 11.52 3.95
C LEU A 36 -3.73 11.23 2.47
N GLY A 37 -2.55 10.70 2.10
CA GLY A 37 -2.24 10.32 0.73
C GLY A 37 -3.15 9.20 0.21
N THR A 38 -3.31 8.13 0.99
CA THR A 38 -4.17 7.00 0.62
C THR A 38 -5.64 7.41 0.48
N ALA A 39 -6.20 8.11 1.48
CA ALA A 39 -7.57 8.59 1.41
C ALA A 39 -7.76 9.66 0.31
N GLY A 40 -6.73 10.49 0.12
CA GLY A 40 -6.55 11.46 -0.97
C GLY A 40 -6.80 10.85 -2.34
N VAL A 41 -6.03 9.82 -2.64
CA VAL A 41 -6.08 9.12 -3.94
C VAL A 41 -7.41 8.42 -4.11
N ILE A 42 -7.90 7.68 -3.11
CA ILE A 42 -9.19 6.95 -3.22
C ILE A 42 -10.33 7.93 -3.53
N LYS A 43 -10.49 8.98 -2.70
CA LYS A 43 -11.59 9.93 -2.88
C LYS A 43 -11.41 10.78 -4.13
N GLY A 44 -10.18 11.18 -4.44
CA GLY A 44 -9.87 11.92 -5.67
C GLY A 44 -10.17 11.11 -6.93
N THR A 45 -9.82 9.82 -6.95
CA THR A 45 -10.14 8.92 -8.06
C THR A 45 -11.64 8.73 -8.22
N ALA A 46 -12.37 8.50 -7.11
CA ALA A 46 -13.81 8.38 -7.14
C ALA A 46 -14.51 9.65 -7.69
N MET A 47 -14.11 10.82 -7.21
CA MET A 47 -14.65 12.09 -7.70
C MET A 47 -14.31 12.35 -9.16
N ALA A 48 -13.13 11.95 -9.62
CA ALA A 48 -12.72 12.10 -11.00
C ALA A 48 -13.49 11.15 -11.93
N ASP A 49 -13.85 9.96 -11.45
CA ASP A 49 -14.70 8.99 -12.14
C ASP A 49 -16.16 9.47 -12.23
N ASP A 50 -16.65 10.17 -11.20
CA ASP A 50 -18.00 10.76 -11.16
C ASP A 50 -18.12 12.10 -11.92
N ALA A 51 -16.99 12.74 -12.27
CA ALA A 51 -17.01 14.01 -12.98
C ALA A 51 -17.40 13.80 -14.44
N ALA A 52 -18.45 14.50 -14.90
CA ALA A 52 -18.82 14.53 -16.32
C ALA A 52 -17.62 14.99 -17.19
N GLU A 53 -17.56 14.54 -18.45
CA GLU A 53 -16.44 14.80 -19.38
C GLU A 53 -16.12 16.31 -19.56
N ASP A 54 -17.07 17.19 -19.25
CA ASP A 54 -16.96 18.67 -19.30
C ASP A 54 -16.80 19.34 -17.92
N GLY A 55 -16.57 18.57 -16.86
CA GLY A 55 -16.43 19.02 -15.49
C GLY A 55 -15.18 19.88 -15.28
N LYS A 56 -15.28 20.92 -14.44
CA LYS A 56 -14.10 21.70 -14.02
C LYS A 56 -13.07 20.78 -13.37
N PRO A 57 -11.76 21.03 -13.56
CA PRO A 57 -10.72 20.24 -12.92
C PRO A 57 -10.91 20.26 -11.40
N LEU A 58 -10.95 19.07 -10.80
CA LEU A 58 -11.11 18.88 -9.36
C LEU A 58 -10.05 19.67 -8.59
N SER A 59 -10.50 20.50 -7.65
CA SER A 59 -9.59 21.22 -6.77
C SER A 59 -9.12 20.32 -5.63
N PHE A 60 -7.83 20.37 -5.30
CA PHE A 60 -7.27 19.70 -4.13
C PHE A 60 -8.03 20.03 -2.83
N GLY A 61 -8.56 21.26 -2.73
CA GLY A 61 -9.35 21.69 -1.58
C GLY A 61 -10.69 20.97 -1.46
N GLU A 62 -11.30 20.57 -2.57
CA GLU A 62 -12.56 19.83 -2.60
C GLU A 62 -12.35 18.38 -2.15
N ILE A 63 -11.30 17.73 -2.67
CA ILE A 63 -10.88 16.39 -2.25
C ILE A 63 -10.59 16.36 -0.74
N PHE A 64 -9.84 17.34 -0.24
CA PHE A 64 -9.50 17.42 1.19
C PHE A 64 -10.73 17.59 2.08
N LYS A 65 -11.70 18.41 1.68
CA LYS A 65 -12.97 18.58 2.41
C LYS A 65 -13.76 17.27 2.47
N ALA A 66 -13.79 16.52 1.37
CA ALA A 66 -14.54 15.26 1.30
C ALA A 66 -13.91 14.11 2.09
N ILE A 67 -12.60 14.15 2.34
CA ILE A 67 -11.90 13.12 3.14
C ILE A 67 -12.05 13.36 4.63
N LYS A 68 -12.21 14.62 5.06
CA LYS A 68 -12.28 15.04 6.47
C LYS A 68 -13.17 14.15 7.37
N PRO A 69 -14.42 13.77 6.99
CA PRO A 69 -15.25 12.92 7.85
C PRO A 69 -14.70 11.51 8.04
N TYR A 70 -14.04 10.94 7.02
CA TYR A 70 -13.56 9.55 7.03
C TYR A 70 -12.14 9.41 7.57
N TYR A 71 -11.37 10.50 7.59
CA TYR A 71 -9.95 10.50 7.92
C TYR A 71 -9.61 9.75 9.22
N TRP A 72 -10.39 9.96 10.28
CA TRP A 72 -10.15 9.32 11.57
C TRP A 72 -10.37 7.80 11.54
N LYS A 73 -11.39 7.32 10.82
CA LYS A 73 -11.65 5.88 10.67
C LYS A 73 -10.48 5.20 9.94
N VAL A 74 -10.00 5.82 8.86
CA VAL A 74 -8.87 5.31 8.06
C VAL A 74 -7.55 5.40 8.82
N LEU A 75 -7.35 6.46 9.62
CA LEU A 75 -6.18 6.61 10.49
C LEU A 75 -6.14 5.52 11.56
N LEU A 76 -7.27 5.24 12.20
CA LEU A 76 -7.40 4.18 13.20
C LEU A 76 -7.15 2.80 12.59
N LEU A 77 -7.69 2.54 11.39
CA LEU A 77 -7.40 1.31 10.65
C LEU A 77 -5.89 1.19 10.36
N ASN A 78 -5.25 2.23 9.83
CA ASN A 78 -3.81 2.20 9.52
C ASN A 78 -2.95 2.03 10.78
N LEU A 79 -3.31 2.68 11.88
CA LEU A 79 -2.63 2.54 13.16
C LEU A 79 -2.77 1.11 13.69
N GLY A 80 -3.99 0.57 13.69
CA GLY A 80 -4.28 -0.80 14.09
C GLY A 80 -3.53 -1.82 13.24
N LEU A 81 -3.49 -1.63 11.92
CA LEU A 81 -2.75 -2.48 10.98
C LEU A 81 -1.24 -2.41 11.21
N ARG A 82 -0.68 -1.25 11.56
CA ARG A 82 0.75 -1.12 11.90
C ARG A 82 1.10 -1.87 13.18
N ILE A 83 0.27 -1.74 14.21
CA ILE A 83 0.48 -2.45 15.48
C ILE A 83 0.31 -3.97 15.26
N LEU A 84 -0.77 -4.38 14.59
CA LEU A 84 -1.04 -5.79 14.30
C LEU A 84 0.06 -6.39 13.42
N GLY A 85 0.50 -5.67 12.39
CA GLY A 85 1.60 -6.08 11.53
C GLY A 85 2.92 -6.20 12.28
N PHE A 86 3.21 -5.29 13.22
CA PHE A 86 4.39 -5.38 14.08
C PHE A 86 4.33 -6.60 15.01
N VAL A 87 3.20 -6.86 15.65
CA VAL A 87 3.00 -8.04 16.51
C VAL A 87 3.09 -9.33 15.69
N ALA A 88 2.42 -9.38 14.53
CA ALA A 88 2.48 -10.52 13.62
C ALA A 88 3.92 -10.77 13.14
N PHE A 89 4.69 -9.71 12.83
CA PHE A 89 6.09 -9.82 12.48
C PHE A 89 6.92 -10.41 13.63
N LEU A 90 6.74 -9.96 14.88
CA LEU A 90 7.48 -10.52 16.02
C LEU A 90 7.22 -12.02 16.22
N ILE A 91 5.98 -12.45 16.00
CA ILE A 91 5.57 -13.86 16.16
C ILE A 91 6.03 -14.70 14.95
N LEU A 92 5.90 -14.17 13.74
CA LEU A 92 6.13 -14.90 12.50
C LEU A 92 7.55 -14.75 11.94
N ALA A 93 8.38 -13.83 12.44
CA ALA A 93 9.72 -13.61 11.91
C ALA A 93 10.58 -14.88 11.98
N ILE A 94 10.64 -15.53 13.14
CA ILE A 94 11.42 -16.77 13.33
C ILE A 94 10.94 -17.89 12.40
N PRO A 95 9.65 -18.25 12.34
CA PRO A 95 9.19 -19.31 11.44
C PRO A 95 9.34 -18.95 9.96
N ILE A 96 9.15 -17.68 9.57
CA ILE A 96 9.39 -17.24 8.17
C ILE A 96 10.86 -17.39 7.79
N VAL A 97 11.78 -16.99 8.67
CA VAL A 97 13.23 -17.13 8.43
C VAL A 97 13.61 -18.62 8.34
N LEU A 98 13.12 -19.44 9.27
CA LEU A 98 13.37 -20.88 9.26
C LEU A 98 12.81 -21.53 7.98
N PHE A 99 11.58 -21.19 7.59
CA PHE A 99 10.96 -21.66 6.36
C PHE A 99 11.75 -21.22 5.11
N ALA A 100 12.20 -19.97 5.06
CA ALA A 100 13.01 -19.44 3.96
C ALA A 100 14.34 -20.20 3.85
N VAL A 101 15.05 -20.42 4.95
CA VAL A 101 16.33 -21.14 4.96
C VAL A 101 16.13 -22.61 4.57
N CYS A 102 15.13 -23.29 5.15
CA CYS A 102 14.85 -24.70 4.87
C CYS A 102 14.40 -24.96 3.42
N THR A 103 13.79 -23.98 2.75
CA THR A 103 13.30 -24.10 1.36
C THR A 103 14.23 -23.41 0.34
N CYS A 104 15.44 -23.03 0.73
CA CYS A 104 16.37 -22.27 -0.13
C CYS A 104 15.73 -21.03 -0.75
N PHE A 105 14.94 -20.29 0.04
CA PHE A 105 14.16 -19.11 -0.33
C PHE A 105 13.03 -19.35 -1.34
N LEU A 106 12.88 -20.54 -1.90
CA LEU A 106 11.78 -20.87 -2.82
C LEU A 106 10.41 -20.83 -2.12
N GLY A 107 10.37 -21.14 -0.82
CA GLY A 107 9.14 -21.05 -0.03
C GLY A 107 8.57 -19.63 0.02
N LEU A 108 9.39 -18.59 -0.13
CA LEU A 108 8.93 -17.20 -0.13
C LEU A 108 7.96 -16.90 -1.27
N PHE A 109 8.08 -17.59 -2.42
CA PHE A 109 7.13 -17.42 -3.53
C PHE A 109 5.71 -17.85 -3.13
N LEU A 110 5.56 -18.79 -2.19
CA LEU A 110 4.26 -19.23 -1.69
C LEU A 110 3.60 -18.19 -0.76
N LEU A 111 4.39 -17.29 -0.17
CA LEU A 111 3.90 -16.20 0.67
C LEU A 111 3.44 -14.99 -0.16
N ILE A 112 3.86 -14.88 -1.43
CA ILE A 112 3.49 -13.76 -2.30
C ILE A 112 1.96 -13.64 -2.47
N PRO A 113 1.21 -14.71 -2.84
CA PRO A 113 -0.24 -14.63 -2.95
C PRO A 113 -0.92 -14.24 -1.63
N ILE A 114 -0.37 -14.68 -0.48
CA ILE A 114 -0.92 -14.36 0.84
C ILE A 114 -0.71 -12.87 1.16
N GLY A 115 0.50 -12.36 0.94
CA GLY A 115 0.80 -10.94 1.14
C GLY A 115 -0.05 -10.05 0.26
N TRP A 116 -0.23 -10.43 -1.00
CA TRP A 116 -1.10 -9.71 -1.93
C TRP A 116 -2.57 -9.74 -1.48
N PHE A 117 -3.09 -10.89 -1.06
CA PHE A 117 -4.48 -10.99 -0.61
C PHE A 117 -4.75 -10.08 0.58
N ILE A 118 -3.82 -10.01 1.53
CA ILE A 118 -3.88 -9.10 2.68
C ILE A 118 -3.87 -7.64 2.21
N GLU A 119 -3.01 -7.29 1.25
CA GLU A 119 -2.95 -5.95 0.68
C GLU A 119 -4.27 -5.54 0.03
N VAL A 120 -4.85 -6.39 -0.81
CA VAL A 120 -6.15 -6.11 -1.47
C VAL A 120 -7.28 -6.02 -0.46
N MET A 121 -7.30 -6.89 0.56
CA MET A 121 -8.26 -6.79 1.66
C MET A 121 -8.20 -5.42 2.35
N ILE A 122 -7.00 -4.92 2.65
CA ILE A 122 -6.80 -3.62 3.29
C ILE A 122 -7.26 -2.49 2.36
N ILE A 123 -6.93 -2.56 1.07
CA ILE A 123 -7.32 -1.56 0.07
C ILE A 123 -8.85 -1.52 -0.05
N PHE A 124 -9.52 -2.65 -0.27
CA PHE A 124 -10.97 -2.71 -0.42
C PHE A 124 -11.71 -2.32 0.85
N THR A 125 -11.18 -2.69 2.03
CA THR A 125 -11.73 -2.22 3.31
C THR A 125 -11.66 -0.70 3.39
N THR A 126 -10.52 -0.12 3.02
CA THR A 126 -10.32 1.33 3.05
C THR A 126 -11.26 2.04 2.07
N ILE A 127 -11.43 1.49 0.86
CA ILE A 127 -12.37 2.03 -0.14
C ILE A 127 -13.80 1.96 0.39
N ALA A 128 -14.23 0.82 0.95
CA ALA A 128 -15.57 0.67 1.52
C ALA A 128 -15.86 1.68 2.66
N ILE A 129 -14.87 1.98 3.50
CA ILE A 129 -15.00 3.00 4.56
C ILE A 129 -15.17 4.41 3.96
N ILE A 130 -14.47 4.73 2.87
CA ILE A 130 -14.42 6.08 2.28
C ILE A 130 -15.58 6.35 1.30
N GLU A 131 -15.95 5.34 0.52
CA GLU A 131 -16.96 5.46 -0.55
C GLU A 131 -18.35 5.05 -0.07
N GLU A 132 -18.47 4.01 0.76
CA GLU A 132 -19.75 3.49 1.24
C GLU A 132 -20.07 3.90 2.70
N ASP A 133 -19.27 4.79 3.31
CA ASP A 133 -19.35 5.22 4.73
C ASP A 133 -19.50 4.06 5.73
N LYS A 134 -18.80 2.95 5.46
CA LYS A 134 -18.82 1.78 6.34
C LYS A 134 -17.91 1.98 7.56
N ASP A 135 -18.28 1.36 8.67
CA ASP A 135 -17.38 1.19 9.81
C ASP A 135 -16.31 0.13 9.53
N ILE A 136 -15.25 0.08 10.34
CA ILE A 136 -14.07 -0.75 10.07
C ILE A 136 -14.44 -2.24 9.86
N PHE A 137 -15.24 -2.82 10.76
CA PHE A 137 -15.63 -4.23 10.67
C PHE A 137 -16.57 -4.50 9.49
N GLU A 138 -17.49 -3.58 9.21
CA GLU A 138 -18.37 -3.66 8.05
C GLU A 138 -17.59 -3.55 6.75
N GLY A 139 -16.58 -2.66 6.69
CA GLY A 139 -15.68 -2.51 5.56
C GLY A 139 -14.86 -3.77 5.28
N ILE A 140 -14.38 -4.46 6.33
CA ILE A 140 -13.67 -5.75 6.19
C ILE A 140 -14.62 -6.82 5.63
N SER A 141 -15.82 -6.93 6.19
CA SER A 141 -16.85 -7.87 5.71
C SER A 141 -17.21 -7.60 4.25
N ARG A 142 -17.36 -6.32 3.90
CA ARG A 142 -17.64 -5.86 2.55
C ARG A 142 -16.52 -6.23 1.57
N ALA A 143 -15.27 -5.94 1.93
CA ALA A 143 -14.10 -6.31 1.14
C ALA A 143 -14.04 -7.82 0.89
N TRP A 144 -14.29 -8.63 1.93
CA TRP A 144 -14.33 -10.07 1.82
C TRP A 144 -15.41 -10.56 0.85
N GLN A 145 -16.63 -10.01 0.93
CA GLN A 145 -17.71 -10.37 0.02
C GLN A 145 -17.36 -10.03 -1.44
N VAL A 146 -16.80 -8.84 -1.71
CA VAL A 146 -16.43 -8.44 -3.06
C VAL A 146 -15.32 -9.35 -3.62
N ILE A 147 -14.26 -9.61 -2.85
CA ILE A 147 -13.12 -10.41 -3.31
C ILE A 147 -13.54 -11.86 -3.58
N THR A 148 -14.30 -12.47 -2.67
CA THR A 148 -14.70 -13.89 -2.79
C THR A 148 -15.75 -14.12 -3.88
N ARG A 149 -16.70 -13.19 -4.08
CA ARG A 149 -17.73 -13.29 -5.13
C ARG A 149 -17.18 -13.04 -6.53
N LYS A 150 -16.12 -12.23 -6.65
CA LYS A 150 -15.55 -11.79 -7.94
C LYS A 150 -14.06 -12.13 -8.04
N ILE A 151 -13.65 -13.27 -7.49
CA ILE A 151 -12.24 -13.63 -7.36
C ILE A 151 -11.51 -13.69 -8.70
N GLY A 152 -12.19 -14.12 -9.77
CA GLY A 152 -11.61 -14.17 -11.11
C GLY A 152 -11.19 -12.78 -11.62
N TYR A 153 -12.07 -11.78 -11.51
CA TYR A 153 -11.75 -10.41 -11.91
C TYR A 153 -10.66 -9.80 -11.03
N VAL A 154 -10.72 -10.04 -9.72
CA VAL A 154 -9.70 -9.55 -8.78
C VAL A 154 -8.33 -10.20 -9.06
N LEU A 155 -8.29 -11.48 -9.42
CA LEU A 155 -7.07 -12.19 -9.81
C LEU A 155 -6.49 -11.66 -11.13
N VAL A 156 -7.33 -11.37 -12.12
CA VAL A 156 -6.88 -10.76 -13.39
C VAL A 156 -6.30 -9.38 -13.13
N MET A 157 -6.98 -8.56 -12.33
CA MET A 157 -6.49 -7.23 -11.98
C MET A 157 -5.16 -7.29 -11.22
N PHE A 158 -5.02 -8.27 -10.32
CA PHE A 158 -3.74 -8.56 -9.68
C PHE A 158 -2.64 -8.91 -10.65
N LEU A 159 -2.90 -9.76 -11.64
CA LEU A 159 -1.88 -10.15 -12.60
C LEU A 159 -1.43 -8.94 -13.44
N ILE A 160 -2.38 -8.09 -13.85
CA ILE A 160 -2.11 -6.86 -14.62
C ILE A 160 -1.27 -5.88 -13.78
N LEU A 161 -1.75 -5.52 -12.59
CA LEU A 161 -1.08 -4.57 -11.72
C LEU A 161 0.23 -5.11 -11.17
N GLY A 162 0.28 -6.39 -10.79
CA GLY A 162 1.47 -7.05 -10.27
C GLY A 162 2.61 -7.08 -11.29
N ILE A 163 2.33 -7.48 -12.54
CA ILE A 163 3.33 -7.46 -13.61
C ILE A 163 3.72 -6.01 -13.95
N GLY A 164 2.74 -5.10 -14.06
CA GLY A 164 2.99 -3.68 -14.33
C GLY A 164 3.89 -3.04 -13.28
N GLN A 165 3.62 -3.29 -12.00
CA GLN A 165 4.43 -2.83 -10.88
C GLN A 165 5.84 -3.43 -10.91
N LEU A 166 5.99 -4.72 -11.23
CA LEU A 166 7.30 -5.35 -11.35
C LEU A 166 8.14 -4.66 -12.43
N ILE A 167 7.59 -4.48 -13.62
CA ILE A 167 8.31 -3.84 -14.73
C ILE A 167 8.69 -2.40 -14.38
N VAL A 168 7.74 -1.60 -13.89
CA VAL A 168 7.99 -0.20 -13.55
C VAL A 168 8.97 -0.07 -12.39
N SER A 169 8.86 -0.91 -11.36
CA SER A 169 9.80 -0.90 -10.23
C SER A 169 11.22 -1.31 -10.65
N LEU A 170 11.37 -2.24 -11.60
CA LEU A 170 12.66 -2.61 -12.17
C LEU A 170 13.31 -1.44 -12.93
N ILE A 171 12.52 -0.71 -13.72
CA ILE A 171 12.98 0.49 -14.43
C ILE A 171 13.40 1.59 -13.43
N ILE A 172 12.58 1.83 -12.41
CA ILE A 172 12.88 2.80 -11.34
C ILE A 172 14.12 2.39 -10.56
N ALA A 173 14.35 1.09 -10.34
CA ALA A 173 15.50 0.58 -9.61
C ALA A 173 16.79 0.57 -10.43
N LEU A 174 16.73 0.64 -11.77
CA LEU A 174 17.89 0.56 -12.66
C LEU A 174 19.03 1.55 -12.29
N PRO A 175 18.77 2.82 -11.94
CA PRO A 175 19.81 3.76 -11.53
C PRO A 175 20.57 3.36 -10.27
N LEU A 176 20.01 2.51 -9.40
CA LEU A 176 20.73 1.99 -8.22
C LEU A 176 21.94 1.15 -8.62
N ILE A 177 21.94 0.52 -9.79
CA ILE A 177 23.08 -0.28 -10.27
C ILE A 177 24.32 0.60 -10.49
N ILE A 178 24.14 1.89 -10.73
CA ILE A 178 25.24 2.85 -10.95
C ILE A 178 25.85 3.31 -9.62
N VAL A 179 25.08 3.32 -8.53
CA VAL A 179 25.50 3.78 -7.19
C VAL A 179 26.80 3.11 -6.68
N PRO A 180 27.01 1.79 -6.78
CA PRO A 180 28.25 1.16 -6.30
C PRO A 180 29.47 1.39 -7.22
N ILE A 181 29.31 1.95 -8.42
CA ILE A 181 30.41 2.09 -9.39
C ILE A 181 31.61 2.87 -8.83
N PRO A 182 31.45 4.05 -8.19
CA PRO A 182 32.57 4.79 -7.59
C PRO A 182 33.34 3.97 -6.55
N LEU A 183 32.62 3.20 -5.71
CA LEU A 183 33.21 2.28 -4.75
C LEU A 183 34.03 1.19 -5.44
N LEU A 184 33.47 0.54 -6.46
CA LEU A 184 34.15 -0.51 -7.20
C LEU A 184 35.42 0.02 -7.89
N ILE A 185 35.34 1.18 -8.56
CA ILE A 185 36.50 1.82 -9.20
C ILE A 185 37.60 2.09 -8.18
N ASN A 186 37.26 2.63 -7.00
CA ASN A 186 38.24 2.93 -5.97
C ASN A 186 38.91 1.67 -5.40
N LEU A 187 38.13 0.61 -5.16
CA LEU A 187 38.66 -0.68 -4.70
C LEU A 187 39.61 -1.29 -5.71
N PHE A 188 39.23 -1.35 -6.99
CA PHE A 188 40.09 -1.92 -8.03
C PHE A 188 41.35 -1.07 -8.28
N ALA A 189 41.23 0.26 -8.28
CA ALA A 189 42.36 1.16 -8.50
C ALA A 189 43.38 1.15 -7.35
N THR A 190 42.96 0.86 -6.13
CA THR A 190 43.82 0.83 -4.93
C THR A 190 44.23 -0.58 -4.50
N GLY A 191 43.88 -1.62 -5.28
CA GLY A 191 44.17 -3.01 -4.91
C GLY A 191 43.46 -3.45 -3.62
N PHE A 192 42.23 -2.99 -3.41
CA PHE A 192 41.39 -3.25 -2.23
C PHE A 192 41.95 -2.73 -0.89
N GLN A 193 42.96 -1.84 -0.93
CA GLN A 193 43.54 -1.26 0.28
C GLN A 193 42.76 -0.05 0.81
N SER A 194 41.99 0.63 -0.04
CA SER A 194 41.22 1.81 0.36
C SER A 194 39.85 1.83 -0.32
N ALA A 195 38.81 2.07 0.48
CA ALA A 195 37.43 2.21 0.02
C ALA A 195 36.84 3.60 0.33
N SER A 196 37.54 4.43 1.11
CA SER A 196 36.96 5.60 1.76
C SER A 196 36.43 6.63 0.77
N ILE A 197 37.17 6.90 -0.31
CA ILE A 197 36.79 7.89 -1.33
C ILE A 197 35.61 7.33 -2.14
N GLY A 198 35.72 6.09 -2.62
CA GLY A 198 34.67 5.47 -3.42
C GLY A 198 33.35 5.31 -2.66
N LEU A 199 33.43 4.90 -1.39
CA LEU A 199 32.28 4.78 -0.49
C LEU A 199 31.61 6.14 -0.25
N PHE A 200 32.39 7.19 0.01
CA PHE A 200 31.85 8.53 0.22
C PHE A 200 31.10 9.05 -1.02
N LEU A 201 31.69 8.89 -2.21
CA LEU A 201 31.03 9.25 -3.47
C LEU A 201 29.75 8.43 -3.72
N SER A 202 29.79 7.12 -3.49
CA SER A 202 28.61 6.25 -3.61
C SER A 202 27.49 6.65 -2.65
N ILE A 203 27.80 7.02 -1.40
CA ILE A 203 26.80 7.50 -0.44
C ILE A 203 26.17 8.80 -0.91
N ILE A 204 26.97 9.78 -1.36
CA ILE A 204 26.44 11.06 -1.86
C ILE A 204 25.50 10.83 -3.05
N MET A 205 25.91 9.96 -3.98
CA MET A 205 25.10 9.62 -5.14
C MET A 205 23.79 8.92 -4.76
N LEU A 206 23.83 8.00 -3.79
CA LEU A 206 22.62 7.37 -3.24
C LEU A 206 21.70 8.42 -2.62
N LEU A 207 22.23 9.33 -1.81
CA LEU A 207 21.46 10.38 -1.14
C LEU A 207 20.79 11.32 -2.15
N ALA A 208 21.48 11.65 -3.24
CA ALA A 208 20.93 12.45 -4.33
C ALA A 208 19.83 11.72 -5.12
N LEU A 209 19.94 10.40 -5.27
CA LEU A 209 18.99 9.57 -6.01
C LEU A 209 17.73 9.21 -5.19
N LEU A 210 17.87 9.04 -3.87
CA LEU A 210 16.77 8.67 -2.95
C LEU A 210 15.49 9.51 -3.10
N PRO A 211 15.51 10.87 -3.13
CA PRO A 211 14.28 11.64 -3.25
C PRO A 211 13.53 11.33 -4.55
N PHE A 212 14.26 11.11 -5.64
CA PHE A 212 13.67 10.77 -6.94
C PHE A 212 13.03 9.38 -6.91
N LEU A 213 13.71 8.39 -6.33
CA LEU A 213 13.18 7.02 -6.18
C LEU A 213 11.93 6.99 -5.30
N LEU A 214 11.94 7.72 -4.19
CA LEU A 214 10.80 7.83 -3.29
C LEU A 214 9.61 8.51 -3.99
N PHE A 215 9.86 9.56 -4.77
CA PHE A 215 8.83 10.26 -5.53
C PHE A 215 8.18 9.33 -6.57
N LEU A 216 8.98 8.66 -7.42
CA LEU A 216 8.44 7.72 -8.41
C LEU A 216 7.74 6.53 -7.76
N GLY A 217 8.28 5.99 -6.66
CA GLY A 217 7.62 4.95 -5.87
C GLY A 217 6.26 5.42 -5.32
N GLY A 218 6.15 6.68 -4.93
CA GLY A 218 4.89 7.31 -4.54
C GLY A 218 3.87 7.35 -5.68
N ILE A 219 4.30 7.73 -6.89
CA ILE A 219 3.43 7.75 -8.09
C ILE A 219 2.90 6.35 -8.40
N VAL A 220 3.77 5.34 -8.40
CA VAL A 220 3.36 3.94 -8.66
C VAL A 220 2.34 3.47 -7.63
N LYS A 221 2.56 3.76 -6.35
CA LYS A 221 1.60 3.44 -5.29
C LYS A 221 0.25 4.14 -5.48
N ALA A 222 0.26 5.42 -5.84
CA ALA A 222 -0.96 6.17 -6.12
C ALA A 222 -1.71 5.60 -7.33
N TYR A 223 -1.01 5.25 -8.40
CA TYR A 223 -1.60 4.61 -9.58
C TYR A 223 -2.28 3.28 -9.22
N VAL A 224 -1.58 2.39 -8.53
CA VAL A 224 -2.10 1.08 -8.12
C VAL A 224 -3.34 1.23 -7.26
N LEU A 225 -3.31 2.18 -6.31
CA LEU A 225 -4.45 2.46 -5.44
C LEU A 225 -5.65 3.03 -6.21
N ALA A 226 -5.42 3.94 -7.17
CA ALA A 226 -6.46 4.47 -8.04
C ALA A 226 -7.08 3.35 -8.90
N SER A 227 -6.25 2.50 -9.51
CA SER A 227 -6.71 1.36 -10.30
C SER A 227 -7.56 0.40 -9.47
N TRP A 228 -7.13 0.05 -8.25
CA TRP A 228 -7.95 -0.76 -7.34
C TRP A 228 -9.25 -0.08 -6.92
N THR A 229 -9.26 1.25 -6.80
CA THR A 229 -10.47 2.02 -6.48
C THR A 229 -11.50 1.91 -7.60
N LEU A 230 -11.08 2.10 -8.86
CA LEU A 230 -11.94 1.93 -10.03
C LEU A 230 -12.41 0.48 -10.18
N THR A 231 -11.53 -0.50 -9.95
CA THR A 231 -11.92 -1.92 -9.95
C THR A 231 -12.95 -2.22 -8.88
N TYR A 232 -12.76 -1.74 -7.65
CA TYR A 232 -13.74 -1.92 -6.59
C TYR A 232 -15.11 -1.36 -6.98
N ARG A 233 -15.14 -0.12 -7.48
CA ARG A 233 -16.37 0.55 -7.95
C ARG A 233 -17.04 -0.23 -9.09
N ALA A 234 -16.28 -0.70 -10.07
CA ALA A 234 -16.80 -1.51 -11.16
C ALA A 234 -17.39 -2.84 -10.67
N LEU A 235 -16.71 -3.54 -9.76
CA LEU A 235 -17.17 -4.82 -9.21
C LEU A 235 -18.41 -4.68 -8.32
N VAL A 236 -18.53 -3.57 -7.60
CA VAL A 236 -19.72 -3.24 -6.80
C VAL A 236 -20.88 -2.78 -7.68
N GLY A 237 -20.60 -1.98 -8.72
CA GLY A 237 -21.59 -1.54 -9.70
C GLY A 237 -22.19 -2.69 -10.50
N GLU A 238 -21.40 -3.72 -10.83
CA GLU A 238 -21.91 -4.95 -11.44
C GLU A 238 -22.84 -5.76 -10.53
N ASP A 239 -22.68 -5.69 -9.20
CA ASP A 239 -23.61 -6.35 -8.27
C ASP A 239 -24.98 -5.65 -8.23
N ALA A 240 -25.06 -4.36 -8.58
CA ALA A 240 -26.33 -3.64 -8.78
C ALA A 240 -27.02 -4.00 -10.11
N LEU A 241 -26.32 -4.65 -11.04
CA LEU A 241 -26.82 -5.11 -12.34
C LEU A 241 -27.21 -6.60 -12.36
N LYS A 242 -27.26 -7.27 -11.20
CA LYS A 242 -27.90 -8.59 -11.12
C LYS A 242 -29.40 -8.40 -11.37
N PRO A 243 -29.99 -9.07 -12.38
CA PRO A 243 -31.43 -8.98 -12.59
C PRO A 243 -32.11 -9.40 -11.29
N ILE A 244 -32.93 -8.51 -10.75
CA ILE A 244 -34.03 -8.92 -9.88
C ILE A 244 -34.71 -10.04 -10.66
N VAL A 245 -34.75 -11.24 -10.08
CA VAL A 245 -35.48 -12.35 -10.68
C VAL A 245 -36.94 -11.92 -10.65
N LEU A 246 -37.39 -11.32 -11.75
CA LEU A 246 -38.78 -11.10 -12.07
C LEU A 246 -39.35 -12.49 -12.34
N ASN A 247 -39.58 -13.29 -11.30
CA ASN A 247 -40.57 -14.33 -11.43
C ASN A 247 -41.87 -13.86 -10.74
N PRO A 248 -42.68 -13.01 -11.40
CA PRO A 248 -44.06 -12.84 -11.01
C PRO A 248 -44.91 -14.08 -11.39
N GLU A 249 -44.44 -14.94 -12.29
CA GLU A 249 -45.20 -16.09 -12.81
C GLU A 249 -45.24 -17.29 -11.84
N ALA A 250 -44.37 -17.37 -10.83
CA ALA A 250 -44.53 -18.34 -9.74
C ALA A 250 -45.65 -17.97 -8.77
N GLU A 251 -46.10 -16.70 -8.75
CA GLU A 251 -47.24 -16.26 -7.95
C GLU A 251 -48.56 -16.51 -8.70
N ASP A 252 -48.57 -16.31 -10.03
CA ASP A 252 -49.73 -16.62 -10.88
C ASP A 252 -49.99 -18.14 -10.99
N GLN A 253 -48.95 -18.98 -11.05
CA GLN A 253 -49.13 -20.45 -11.03
C GLN A 253 -49.74 -20.96 -9.73
N THR A 254 -49.45 -20.33 -8.58
CA THR A 254 -50.05 -20.72 -7.30
C THR A 254 -51.51 -20.28 -7.14
N LEU A 255 -51.98 -19.31 -7.92
CA LEU A 255 -53.35 -18.84 -7.88
C LEU A 255 -54.26 -19.60 -8.86
N ASP A 256 -53.74 -20.06 -10.00
CA ASP A 256 -54.45 -20.94 -10.93
C ASP A 256 -54.59 -22.38 -10.37
N ASP A 257 -53.56 -22.92 -9.71
CA ASP A 257 -53.61 -24.26 -9.09
C ASP A 257 -54.59 -24.36 -7.90
N LEU A 258 -54.96 -23.23 -7.29
CA LEU A 258 -55.98 -23.15 -6.23
C LEU A 258 -57.40 -22.92 -6.76
N GLN A 259 -57.55 -22.67 -8.07
CA GLN A 259 -58.84 -22.51 -8.73
C GLN A 259 -59.27 -23.77 -9.53
N GLU A 260 -58.37 -24.71 -9.78
CA GLU A 260 -58.66 -25.98 -10.48
C GLU A 260 -58.83 -27.23 -9.58
N VAL A 261 -58.92 -27.09 -8.25
CA VAL A 261 -59.23 -28.19 -7.31
C VAL A 261 -60.51 -27.94 -6.50
#